data_AF-A0A6C0F6I0-F1
#
_entry.id   AF-A0A6C0F6I0-F1
#
_cell.length_a   1.000
_cell.length_b   1.000
_cell.length_c   1.000
_cell.angle_alpha   90.00
_cell.angle_beta   90.00
_cell.angle_gamma   90.00
#
_symmetry.space_group_name_H-M   'P 1'
#
loop_
_entity.id
_entity.type
_entity.pdbx_description
1 polymer ?
#
loop_
_entity_poly.entity_id
_entity_poly.type
_entity_poly.pdbx_seq_one_letter_code
_entity_poly.pdbx_strand_id
1 'polypeptide(L)'
;MDEKPETPGETEITTLVKTKEHELYERLEKGENTFPLRNETMQTIVDMYDISTETPIGKSTYHYVKDIVYALFDDMIRKCQVRLHNKKSVYRKLDYLQTLDLPEQRSPEWYQMRNNVLTASSLADAIGKGHFKSRDDLLIEKTTLNPKPFTTNDILQWGVKYEPIATWFYEYMHDLSILEFGLVPHPQFPIFGASPDGIVKDGAKKEHMVGRMLEIKCPPKRVFTNEVPEHYWIQMQGQMETCDLEECDFLQVKLMEYDSVEDYIEDTLCDEKDVIRVGFSSTGFPKGLSLTFYGKDKDGRTTYDYKHCPLFTSYEGCMEWYKHTLKQYDDSGVSYDVCQQNWWFIHHYECTLVLRDREWWRKTMPKIAEFWKDVLYYRENGNDALVTKKEKRKRGPRKTATKNVFEINKAMVESFQTKNFLDTDSDED
;
A
#
# COMPACT_ATOMS: atom_id res chain seq x y z
N MET A 1 -21.50 12.12 40.83
CA MET A 1 -20.18 12.75 40.90
C MET A 1 -19.97 13.28 39.51
N ASP A 2 -20.21 14.57 39.30
CA ASP A 2 -20.11 15.17 37.98
C ASP A 2 -18.62 15.25 37.64
N GLU A 3 -18.20 14.49 36.64
CA GLU A 3 -16.85 14.57 36.10
C GLU A 3 -16.60 15.98 35.58
N LYS A 4 -15.40 16.49 35.81
CA LYS A 4 -14.99 17.82 35.34
C LYS A 4 -15.11 17.83 33.81
N PRO A 5 -15.74 18.84 33.17
CA PRO A 5 -15.85 18.90 31.72
C PRO A 5 -14.47 18.83 31.09
N GLU A 6 -14.25 17.84 30.23
CA GLU A 6 -12.99 17.64 29.55
C GLU A 6 -12.88 18.63 28.38
N THR A 7 -11.73 19.27 28.23
CA THR A 7 -11.49 20.20 27.11
C THR A 7 -10.74 19.44 26.03
N PRO A 8 -11.21 19.46 24.76
CA PRO A 8 -10.56 18.72 23.68
C PRO A 8 -9.12 19.18 23.45
N GLY A 9 -8.19 18.24 23.38
CA GLY A 9 -6.80 18.51 23.02
C GLY A 9 -6.65 18.81 21.54
N GLU A 10 -5.75 19.72 21.16
CA GLU A 10 -5.47 20.05 19.75
C GLU A 10 -5.07 18.81 18.93
N THR A 11 -4.33 17.87 19.52
CA THR A 11 -3.94 16.61 18.89
C THR A 11 -5.15 15.74 18.52
N GLU A 12 -6.17 15.70 19.38
CA GLU A 12 -7.40 14.91 19.18
C GLU A 12 -8.24 15.53 18.06
N ILE A 13 -8.43 16.85 18.10
CA ILE A 13 -9.09 17.62 17.04
C ILE A 13 -8.36 17.40 15.70
N THR A 14 -7.03 17.50 15.70
CA THR A 14 -6.21 17.29 14.51
C THR A 14 -6.38 15.89 13.94
N THR A 15 -6.43 14.87 14.79
CA THR A 15 -6.61 13.49 14.37
C THR A 15 -7.99 13.30 13.73
N LEU A 16 -9.04 13.84 14.36
CA LEU A 16 -10.40 13.75 13.81
C LEU A 16 -10.52 14.48 12.46
N VAL A 17 -10.02 15.70 12.34
CA VAL A 17 -10.07 16.47 11.08
C VAL A 17 -9.32 15.75 9.97
N LYS A 18 -8.17 15.13 10.26
CA LYS A 18 -7.42 14.34 9.28
C LYS A 18 -8.19 13.14 8.73
N THR A 19 -9.08 12.52 9.52
CA THR A 19 -9.93 11.42 9.01
C THR A 19 -10.85 11.86 7.88
N LYS A 20 -11.09 13.17 7.73
CA LYS A 20 -11.93 13.76 6.69
C LYS A 20 -11.17 14.13 5.41
N GLU A 21 -9.86 13.90 5.32
CA GLU A 21 -9.05 14.29 4.16
C GLU A 21 -9.55 13.62 2.87
N HIS A 22 -9.88 12.33 2.90
CA HIS A 22 -10.39 11.60 1.74
C HIS A 22 -11.74 12.12 1.26
N GLU A 23 -12.72 12.23 2.16
CA GLU A 23 -14.04 12.74 1.81
C GLU A 23 -13.96 14.19 1.30
N LEU A 24 -13.12 15.03 1.93
CA LEU A 24 -12.88 16.39 1.47
C LEU A 24 -12.28 16.40 0.05
N TYR A 25 -11.31 15.54 -0.20
CA TYR A 25 -10.65 15.43 -1.49
C TYR A 25 -11.63 15.03 -2.59
N GLU A 26 -12.46 14.02 -2.36
CA GLU A 26 -13.50 13.58 -3.30
C GLU A 26 -14.54 14.67 -3.58
N ARG A 27 -15.02 15.37 -2.54
CA ARG A 27 -15.94 16.50 -2.69
C ARG A 27 -15.32 17.58 -3.58
N LEU A 28 -14.06 17.94 -3.33
CA LEU A 28 -13.34 18.93 -4.14
C LEU A 28 -13.13 18.47 -5.58
N GLU A 29 -12.82 17.19 -5.81
CA GLU A 29 -12.68 16.61 -7.15
C GLU A 29 -13.99 16.68 -7.95
N LYS A 30 -15.13 16.45 -7.28
CA LYS A 30 -16.48 16.53 -7.86
C LYS A 30 -17.03 17.97 -7.95
N GLY A 31 -16.31 18.97 -7.42
CA GLY A 31 -16.77 20.36 -7.38
C GLY A 31 -17.90 20.61 -6.37
N GLU A 32 -18.02 19.75 -5.37
CA GLU A 32 -19.03 19.82 -4.32
C GLU A 32 -18.66 20.80 -3.20
N ASN A 33 -19.66 21.25 -2.45
CA ASN A 33 -19.47 22.13 -1.30
C ASN A 33 -18.82 21.36 -0.13
N THR A 34 -17.76 21.91 0.44
CA THR A 34 -17.01 21.35 1.58
C THR A 34 -17.49 21.87 2.94
N PHE A 35 -18.34 22.89 2.95
CA PHE A 35 -18.90 23.49 4.17
C PHE A 35 -19.67 22.49 5.06
N PRO A 36 -20.51 21.58 4.52
CA PRO A 36 -21.22 20.58 5.34
C PRO A 36 -20.26 19.70 6.13
N LEU A 37 -19.23 19.15 5.47
CA LEU A 37 -18.24 18.26 6.08
C LEU A 37 -17.51 18.91 7.27
N ARG A 38 -17.13 20.20 7.13
CA ARG A 38 -16.52 20.96 8.22
C ARG A 38 -17.48 21.15 9.39
N ASN A 39 -18.75 21.46 9.12
CA ASN A 39 -19.74 21.67 10.17
C ASN A 39 -20.12 20.37 10.88
N GLU A 40 -20.26 19.27 10.15
CA GLU A 40 -20.50 17.94 10.72
C GLU A 40 -19.33 17.53 11.63
N THR A 41 -18.09 17.80 11.21
CA THR A 41 -16.90 17.55 12.04
C THR A 41 -16.90 18.42 13.30
N MET A 42 -17.26 19.70 13.17
CA MET A 42 -17.41 20.61 14.31
C MET A 42 -18.48 20.09 15.29
N GLN A 43 -19.65 19.71 14.78
CA GLN A 43 -20.75 19.19 15.59
C GLN A 43 -20.36 17.89 16.31
N THR A 44 -19.67 16.99 15.60
CA THR A 44 -19.13 15.75 16.19
C THR A 44 -18.25 16.03 17.40
N ILE A 45 -17.37 17.03 17.35
CA ILE A 45 -16.52 17.41 18.49
C ILE A 45 -17.35 18.04 19.60
N VAL A 46 -18.31 18.91 19.26
CA VAL A 46 -19.20 19.53 20.25
C VAL A 46 -19.98 18.50 21.04
N ASP A 47 -20.55 17.50 20.36
CA ASP A 47 -21.33 16.43 20.99
C ASP A 47 -20.45 15.50 21.82
N MET A 48 -19.22 15.23 21.36
CA MET A 48 -18.28 14.34 22.04
C MET A 48 -17.80 14.88 23.38
N TYR A 49 -17.63 16.20 23.50
CA TYR A 49 -17.14 16.87 24.71
C TYR A 49 -18.26 17.63 25.45
N ASP A 50 -19.52 17.38 25.11
CA ASP A 50 -20.72 18.01 25.69
C ASP A 50 -20.58 19.55 25.81
N ILE A 51 -20.12 20.18 24.73
CA ILE A 51 -19.78 21.61 24.74
C ILE A 51 -21.07 22.45 24.70
N SER A 52 -21.56 22.86 25.88
CA SER A 52 -22.72 23.74 26.00
C SER A 52 -22.38 25.22 25.71
N THR A 53 -23.01 25.82 24.69
CA THR A 53 -22.86 27.25 24.38
C THR A 53 -23.63 28.19 25.31
N GLU A 54 -24.27 27.68 26.37
CA GLU A 54 -25.05 28.48 27.32
C GLU A 54 -24.18 29.15 28.40
N THR A 55 -22.97 28.63 28.63
CA THR A 55 -22.06 29.13 29.68
C THR A 55 -20.89 29.92 29.08
N PRO A 56 -20.28 30.88 29.80
CA PRO A 56 -19.08 31.57 29.33
C PRO A 56 -17.92 30.63 29.02
N ILE A 57 -17.75 29.56 29.82
CA ILE A 57 -16.71 28.56 29.59
C ILE A 57 -16.99 27.77 28.31
N GLY A 58 -18.21 27.27 28.11
CA GLY A 58 -18.54 26.50 26.93
C GLY A 58 -18.57 27.34 25.64
N LYS A 59 -18.95 28.62 25.68
CA LYS A 59 -18.74 29.56 24.56
C LYS A 59 -17.26 29.71 24.19
N SER A 60 -16.39 29.78 25.21
CA SER A 60 -14.93 29.88 25.01
C SER A 60 -14.35 28.60 24.44
N THR A 61 -14.77 27.43 24.96
CA THR A 61 -14.38 26.12 24.43
C THR A 61 -14.86 25.91 23.00
N TYR A 62 -16.11 26.26 22.69
CA TYR A 62 -16.64 26.21 21.33
C TYR A 62 -15.82 27.09 20.37
N HIS A 63 -15.49 28.31 20.78
CA HIS A 63 -14.67 29.21 19.97
C HIS A 63 -13.27 28.64 19.70
N TYR A 64 -12.62 28.10 20.73
CA TYR A 64 -11.32 27.42 20.61
C TYR A 64 -11.36 26.24 19.63
N VAL A 65 -12.34 25.34 19.78
CA VAL A 65 -12.51 24.20 18.86
C VAL A 65 -12.77 24.69 17.44
N LYS A 66 -13.65 25.68 17.28
CA LYS A 66 -13.99 26.24 15.97
C LYS A 66 -12.76 26.80 15.26
N ASP A 67 -11.93 27.57 15.96
CA ASP A 67 -10.73 28.18 15.40
C ASP A 67 -9.75 27.12 14.87
N ILE A 68 -9.48 26.09 15.68
CA ILE A 68 -8.60 24.96 15.28
C ILE A 68 -9.19 24.21 14.09
N VAL A 69 -10.47 23.80 14.17
CA VAL A 69 -11.13 23.06 13.10
C VAL A 69 -11.08 23.84 11.79
N TYR A 70 -11.38 25.14 11.82
CA TYR A 70 -11.39 25.98 10.63
C TYR A 70 -9.99 26.11 10.02
N ALA A 71 -8.97 26.40 10.85
CA ALA A 71 -7.59 26.49 10.39
C ALA A 71 -7.09 25.17 9.77
N LEU A 72 -7.42 24.03 10.37
CA LEU A 72 -7.06 22.71 9.85
C LEU A 72 -7.76 22.40 8.53
N PHE A 73 -9.06 22.70 8.41
CA PHE A 73 -9.80 22.51 7.15
C PHE A 73 -9.27 23.42 6.04
N ASP A 74 -8.95 24.67 6.33
CA ASP A 74 -8.42 25.60 5.34
C ASP A 74 -7.04 25.12 4.81
N ASP A 75 -6.17 24.61 5.70
CA ASP A 75 -4.91 23.98 5.30
C ASP A 75 -5.13 22.72 4.45
N MET A 76 -6.07 21.87 4.86
CA MET A 76 -6.40 20.62 4.16
C MET A 76 -6.98 20.88 2.77
N ILE A 77 -7.91 21.84 2.65
CA ILE A 77 -8.48 22.30 1.38
C ILE A 77 -7.37 22.79 0.45
N ARG A 78 -6.47 23.64 0.96
CA ARG A 78 -5.33 24.15 0.18
C ARG A 78 -4.44 23.02 -0.32
N LYS A 79 -4.13 22.02 0.52
CA LYS A 79 -3.35 20.84 0.14
C LYS A 79 -4.06 20.01 -0.95
N CYS A 80 -5.35 19.76 -0.80
CA CYS A 80 -6.17 19.05 -1.79
C CYS A 80 -6.24 19.80 -3.13
N GLN A 81 -6.43 21.12 -3.11
CA GLN A 81 -6.45 21.94 -4.32
C GLN A 81 -5.11 21.91 -5.08
N VAL A 82 -3.98 21.90 -4.36
CA VAL A 82 -2.66 21.74 -4.98
C VAL A 82 -2.54 20.39 -5.69
N ARG A 83 -2.99 19.30 -5.07
CA ARG A 83 -3.00 17.95 -5.68
C ARG A 83 -3.85 17.94 -6.96
N LEU A 84 -5.10 18.42 -6.87
CA LEU A 84 -6.01 18.52 -8.02
C LEU A 84 -5.45 19.40 -9.14
N HIS A 85 -4.78 20.51 -8.80
CA HIS A 85 -4.10 21.35 -9.79
C HIS A 85 -2.99 20.59 -10.51
N ASN A 86 -2.15 19.85 -9.78
CA ASN A 86 -1.05 19.09 -10.36
C ASN A 86 -1.52 17.90 -11.21
N LYS A 87 -2.67 17.29 -10.87
CA LYS A 87 -3.31 16.24 -11.70
C LYS A 87 -3.63 16.70 -13.11
N LYS A 88 -3.84 18.00 -13.36
CA LYS A 88 -4.06 18.53 -14.72
C LYS A 88 -2.92 18.25 -15.70
N SER A 89 -1.72 17.93 -15.19
CA SER A 89 -0.54 17.61 -15.98
C SER A 89 -0.23 16.11 -16.03
N VAL A 90 -1.14 15.25 -15.57
CA VAL A 90 -0.89 13.80 -15.39
C VAL A 90 -0.48 13.09 -16.69
N TYR A 91 -1.13 13.39 -17.82
CA TYR A 91 -0.80 12.80 -19.11
C TYR A 91 0.66 13.07 -19.51
N ARG A 92 1.11 14.32 -19.39
CA ARG A 92 2.50 14.69 -19.66
C ARG A 92 3.49 13.95 -18.74
N LYS A 93 3.11 13.73 -17.48
CA LYS A 93 3.92 12.98 -16.51
C LYS A 93 4.01 11.50 -16.87
N LEU A 94 2.89 10.89 -17.28
CA LEU A 94 2.86 9.50 -17.76
C LEU A 94 3.66 9.29 -19.04
N ASP A 95 3.57 10.23 -19.99
CA ASP A 95 4.38 10.19 -21.20
C ASP A 95 5.87 10.20 -20.85
N TYR A 96 6.28 11.09 -19.95
CA TYR A 96 7.66 11.13 -19.47
C TYR A 96 8.08 9.81 -18.81
N LEU A 97 7.27 9.26 -17.90
CA LEU A 97 7.59 8.00 -17.22
C LEU A 97 7.77 6.84 -18.22
N GLN A 98 6.93 6.75 -19.24
CA GLN A 98 7.02 5.71 -20.27
C GLN A 98 8.23 5.87 -21.20
N THR A 99 8.85 7.05 -21.26
CA THR A 99 10.08 7.28 -22.05
C THR A 99 11.35 6.88 -21.31
N LEU A 100 11.26 6.51 -20.02
CA LEU A 100 12.42 6.10 -19.24
C LEU A 100 12.92 4.73 -19.69
N ASP A 101 14.20 4.67 -20.03
CA ASP A 101 14.90 3.40 -20.25
C ASP A 101 15.27 2.80 -18.89
N LEU A 102 14.48 1.81 -18.46
CA LEU A 102 14.62 1.17 -17.15
C LEU A 102 15.09 -0.27 -17.33
N PRO A 103 16.06 -0.73 -16.52
CA PRO A 103 16.47 -2.13 -16.57
C PRO A 103 15.31 -3.02 -16.18
N GLU A 104 15.24 -4.19 -16.82
CA GLU A 104 14.23 -5.22 -16.53
C GLU A 104 14.25 -5.54 -15.03
N GLN A 105 13.07 -5.64 -14.41
CA GLN A 105 12.97 -5.88 -12.99
C GLN A 105 13.68 -7.20 -12.62
N ARG A 106 14.48 -7.18 -11.54
CA ARG A 106 15.30 -8.33 -11.08
C ARG A 106 16.45 -8.74 -12.01
N SER A 107 16.78 -7.95 -13.04
CA SER A 107 18.03 -8.08 -13.79
C SER A 107 19.26 -7.67 -12.95
N PRO A 108 20.48 -8.11 -13.31
CA PRO A 108 21.73 -7.63 -12.69
C PRO A 108 21.85 -6.10 -12.69
N GLU A 109 21.47 -5.45 -13.79
CA GLU A 109 21.47 -3.99 -13.98
C GLU A 109 20.51 -3.30 -13.00
N TRP A 110 19.32 -3.88 -12.80
CA TRP A 110 18.36 -3.41 -11.81
C TRP A 110 18.91 -3.51 -10.38
N TYR A 111 19.57 -4.62 -10.02
CA TYR A 111 20.23 -4.76 -8.72
C TYR A 111 21.37 -3.74 -8.53
N GLN A 112 22.16 -3.50 -9.58
CA GLN A 112 23.24 -2.50 -9.55
C GLN A 112 22.68 -1.10 -9.33
N MET A 113 21.63 -0.71 -10.07
CA MET A 113 20.97 0.58 -9.93
C MET A 113 20.41 0.75 -8.50
N ARG A 114 19.72 -0.27 -7.97
CA ARG A 114 19.22 -0.27 -6.59
C ARG A 114 20.31 -0.15 -5.55
N ASN A 115 21.50 -0.70 -5.78
CA ASN A 115 22.60 -0.59 -4.83
C ASN A 115 23.08 0.87 -4.70
N ASN A 116 22.92 1.67 -5.73
CA ASN A 116 23.43 3.05 -5.79
C ASN A 116 22.43 4.12 -5.34
N VAL A 117 21.23 3.73 -4.90
CA VAL A 117 20.22 4.66 -4.35
C VAL A 117 19.57 4.10 -3.09
N LEU A 118 18.94 4.97 -2.29
CA LEU A 118 17.93 4.55 -1.33
C LEU A 118 16.60 4.32 -2.06
N THR A 119 15.98 3.16 -1.88
CA THR A 119 14.69 2.84 -2.52
C THR A 119 13.52 3.19 -1.60
N ALA A 120 12.39 3.58 -2.16
CA ALA A 120 11.18 3.92 -1.40
C ALA A 120 10.77 2.85 -0.38
N SER A 121 10.84 1.56 -0.73
CA SER A 121 10.53 0.46 0.19
C SER A 121 11.48 0.29 1.37
N SER A 122 12.65 0.94 1.34
CA SER A 122 13.63 0.95 2.44
C SER A 122 13.71 2.31 3.14
N LEU A 123 12.89 3.28 2.73
CA LEU A 123 12.91 4.63 3.29
C LEU A 123 12.54 4.62 4.78
N ALA A 124 11.53 3.85 5.17
CA ALA A 124 11.12 3.73 6.56
C ALA A 124 12.28 3.23 7.44
N ASP A 125 12.98 2.19 7.01
CA ASP A 125 14.16 1.66 7.72
C ASP A 125 15.27 2.72 7.84
N ALA A 126 15.56 3.44 6.75
CA ALA A 126 16.60 4.48 6.71
C ALA A 126 16.37 5.64 7.70
N ILE A 127 15.10 6.01 7.90
CA ILE A 127 14.72 7.09 8.84
C ILE A 127 14.34 6.59 10.24
N GLY A 128 14.58 5.31 10.54
CA GLY A 128 14.35 4.72 11.86
C GLY A 128 12.89 4.40 12.18
N LYS A 129 12.03 4.33 11.17
CA LYS A 129 10.60 3.97 11.25
C LYS A 129 10.30 2.58 10.65
N GLY A 130 11.35 1.79 10.40
CA GLY A 130 11.24 0.44 9.86
C GLY A 130 10.52 -0.50 10.82
N HIS A 131 9.58 -1.29 10.29
CA HIS A 131 8.87 -2.31 11.07
C HIS A 131 9.64 -3.63 11.14
N PHE A 132 10.31 -4.02 10.05
CA PHE A 132 10.99 -5.32 9.93
C PHE A 132 12.50 -5.24 10.10
N LYS A 133 13.08 -4.07 9.82
CA LYS A 133 14.52 -3.87 9.71
C LYS A 133 14.91 -2.54 10.35
N SER A 134 16.05 -2.53 11.03
CA SER A 134 16.57 -1.28 11.61
C SER A 134 17.39 -0.49 10.60
N ARG A 135 17.60 0.80 10.88
CA ARG A 135 18.52 1.65 10.12
C ARG A 135 19.94 1.05 10.03
N ASP A 136 20.46 0.50 11.13
CA ASP A 136 21.79 -0.13 11.18
C ASP A 136 21.84 -1.38 10.29
N ASP A 137 20.75 -2.15 10.23
CA ASP A 137 20.66 -3.33 9.34
C ASP A 137 20.71 -2.92 7.86
N LEU A 138 19.95 -1.89 7.48
CA LEU A 138 19.95 -1.38 6.12
C LEU A 138 21.32 -0.79 5.73
N LEU A 139 21.99 -0.09 6.65
CA LEU A 139 23.36 0.40 6.42
C LEU A 139 24.32 -0.75 6.14
N ILE A 140 24.29 -1.81 6.94
CA ILE A 140 25.13 -2.99 6.74
C ILE A 140 24.84 -3.61 5.35
N GLU A 141 23.58 -3.75 4.97
CA GLU A 141 23.20 -4.27 3.65
C GLU A 141 23.75 -3.42 2.49
N LYS A 142 23.66 -2.08 2.58
CA LYS A 142 24.13 -1.15 1.54
C LYS A 142 25.65 -1.02 1.44
N THR A 143 26.39 -1.52 2.43
CA THR A 143 27.85 -1.35 2.56
C THR A 143 28.61 -2.67 2.52
N THR A 144 27.90 -3.81 2.50
CA THR A 144 28.52 -5.13 2.38
C THR A 144 28.90 -5.39 0.93
N LEU A 145 30.20 -5.55 0.65
CA LEU A 145 30.73 -5.77 -0.71
C LEU A 145 30.30 -7.12 -1.32
N ASN A 146 30.14 -8.15 -0.49
CA ASN A 146 29.67 -9.48 -0.89
C ASN A 146 28.44 -9.86 -0.06
N PRO A 147 27.25 -9.33 -0.38
CA PRO A 147 26.05 -9.68 0.34
C PRO A 147 25.81 -11.19 0.22
N LYS A 148 25.36 -11.83 1.31
CA LYS A 148 24.92 -13.23 1.23
C LYS A 148 23.77 -13.31 0.23
N PRO A 149 23.66 -14.42 -0.53
CA PRO A 149 22.50 -14.64 -1.40
C PRO A 149 21.22 -14.41 -0.62
N PHE A 150 20.30 -13.64 -1.18
CA PHE A 150 19.03 -13.35 -0.54
C PHE A 150 18.25 -14.66 -0.39
N THR A 151 18.03 -15.10 0.85
CA THR A 151 17.16 -16.24 1.12
C THR A 151 15.72 -15.77 1.04
N THR A 152 15.03 -16.17 -0.02
CA THR A 152 13.58 -15.97 -0.14
C THR A 152 12.88 -16.85 0.89
N ASN A 153 11.84 -16.32 1.53
CA ASN A 153 10.96 -17.10 2.40
C ASN A 153 9.58 -17.25 1.75
N ASP A 154 8.77 -18.15 2.30
CA ASP A 154 7.44 -18.46 1.77
C ASP A 154 6.53 -17.23 1.68
N ILE A 155 6.70 -16.25 2.59
CA ILE A 155 5.89 -15.02 2.60
C ILE A 155 6.25 -14.11 1.42
N LEU A 156 7.54 -13.99 1.11
CA LEU A 156 8.00 -13.19 -0.03
C LEU A 156 7.60 -13.87 -1.35
N GLN A 157 7.75 -15.19 -1.43
CA GLN A 157 7.31 -15.95 -2.60
C GLN A 157 5.80 -15.88 -2.80
N TRP A 158 5.03 -15.90 -1.72
CA TRP A 158 3.58 -15.68 -1.76
C TRP A 158 3.22 -14.31 -2.37
N GLY A 159 3.90 -13.25 -1.94
CA GLY A 159 3.72 -11.92 -2.52
C GLY A 159 4.03 -11.90 -4.01
N VAL A 160 5.20 -12.41 -4.40
CA VAL A 160 5.64 -12.50 -5.81
C VAL A 160 4.65 -13.27 -6.67
N LYS A 161 4.11 -14.38 -6.15
CA LYS A 161 3.15 -15.23 -6.85
C LYS A 161 1.80 -14.53 -7.06
N TYR A 162 1.32 -13.76 -6.10
CA TYR A 162 -0.07 -13.26 -6.16
C TYR A 162 -0.22 -11.78 -6.46
N GLU A 163 0.87 -11.02 -6.53
CA GLU A 163 0.86 -9.64 -7.00
C GLU A 163 0.25 -9.50 -8.41
N PRO A 164 0.58 -10.35 -9.43
CA PRO A 164 -0.07 -10.26 -10.74
C PRO A 164 -1.58 -10.49 -10.70
N ILE A 165 -2.04 -11.44 -9.87
CA ILE A 165 -3.47 -11.71 -9.68
C ILE A 165 -4.18 -10.50 -9.05
N ALA A 166 -3.54 -9.86 -8.07
CA ALA A 166 -4.07 -8.66 -7.43
C ALA A 166 -4.12 -7.47 -8.42
N THR A 167 -3.14 -7.34 -9.31
CA THR A 167 -3.16 -6.35 -10.41
C THR A 167 -4.36 -6.59 -11.32
N TRP A 168 -4.55 -7.82 -11.82
CA TRP A 168 -5.69 -8.15 -12.70
C TRP A 168 -7.04 -7.95 -12.01
N PHE A 169 -7.10 -8.24 -10.71
CA PHE A 169 -8.30 -7.98 -9.92
C PHE A 169 -8.60 -6.48 -9.83
N TYR A 170 -7.58 -5.65 -9.61
CA TYR A 170 -7.73 -4.19 -9.60
C TYR A 170 -8.17 -3.65 -10.97
N GLU A 171 -7.55 -4.12 -12.05
CA GLU A 171 -7.95 -3.78 -13.43
C GLU A 171 -9.42 -4.12 -13.69
N TYR A 172 -9.87 -5.30 -13.26
CA TYR A 172 -11.26 -5.72 -13.36
C TYR A 172 -12.21 -4.83 -12.53
N MET A 173 -11.90 -4.60 -11.25
CA MET A 173 -12.74 -3.78 -10.35
C MET A 173 -12.96 -2.36 -10.87
N HIS A 174 -11.94 -1.82 -11.54
CA HIS A 174 -11.96 -0.42 -11.97
C HIS A 174 -12.16 -0.22 -13.47
N ASP A 175 -12.19 -1.30 -14.27
CA ASP A 175 -12.32 -1.29 -15.73
C ASP A 175 -11.25 -0.38 -16.39
N LEU A 176 -9.99 -0.69 -16.06
CA LEU A 176 -8.80 0.05 -16.47
C LEU A 176 -7.62 -0.89 -16.70
N SER A 177 -6.49 -0.34 -17.15
CA SER A 177 -5.23 -1.09 -17.29
C SER A 177 -4.10 -0.45 -16.49
N ILE A 178 -3.17 -1.28 -16.02
CA ILE A 178 -2.01 -0.88 -15.24
C ILE A 178 -0.74 -0.92 -16.09
N LEU A 179 0.10 0.10 -15.94
CA LEU A 179 1.47 0.14 -16.43
C LEU A 179 2.42 -0.32 -15.33
N GLU A 180 3.33 -1.23 -15.66
CA GLU A 180 4.39 -1.69 -14.78
C GLU A 180 5.70 -0.92 -15.05
N PHE A 181 6.46 -0.65 -13.99
CA PHE A 181 7.73 0.06 -14.08
C PHE A 181 8.83 -0.67 -13.30
N GLY A 182 10.07 -0.52 -13.78
CA GLY A 182 11.28 -0.98 -13.08
C GLY A 182 11.63 -0.09 -11.88
N LEU A 183 12.92 0.21 -11.71
CA LEU A 183 13.35 1.21 -10.72
C LEU A 183 13.38 2.60 -11.37
N VAL A 184 12.39 3.43 -11.07
CA VAL A 184 12.35 4.84 -11.48
C VAL A 184 13.33 5.63 -10.60
N PRO A 185 14.35 6.31 -11.19
CA PRO A 185 15.23 7.19 -10.43
C PRO A 185 14.53 8.52 -10.15
N HIS A 186 14.78 9.11 -8.98
CA HIS A 186 14.21 10.42 -8.68
C HIS A 186 14.88 11.50 -9.56
N PRO A 187 14.11 12.31 -10.32
CA PRO A 187 14.67 13.18 -11.37
C PRO A 187 15.66 14.23 -10.85
N GLN A 188 15.45 14.73 -9.63
CA GLN A 188 16.28 15.79 -9.03
C GLN A 188 17.03 15.38 -7.74
N PHE A 189 16.88 14.13 -7.29
CA PHE A 189 17.42 13.68 -6.02
C PHE A 189 18.13 12.33 -6.23
N PRO A 190 19.35 12.34 -6.79
CA PRO A 190 19.98 11.18 -7.42
C PRO A 190 20.30 10.02 -6.47
N ILE A 191 20.19 10.24 -5.16
CA ILE A 191 20.39 9.23 -4.12
C ILE A 191 19.10 8.49 -3.76
N PHE A 192 18.01 8.70 -4.51
CA PHE A 192 16.71 8.11 -4.25
C PHE A 192 16.05 7.57 -5.53
N GLY A 193 15.25 6.52 -5.37
CA GLY A 193 14.43 5.95 -6.44
C GLY A 193 13.29 5.10 -5.92
N ALA A 194 12.36 4.73 -6.79
CA ALA A 194 11.18 3.97 -6.43
C ALA A 194 10.80 2.97 -7.51
N SER A 195 10.24 1.84 -7.11
CA SER A 195 9.59 0.87 -8.00
C SER A 195 8.14 0.81 -7.56
N PRO A 196 7.21 1.49 -8.26
CA PRO A 196 5.80 1.30 -8.02
C PRO A 196 5.34 -0.06 -8.55
N ASP A 197 4.36 -0.68 -7.90
CA ASP A 197 3.80 -1.96 -8.36
C ASP A 197 2.97 -1.73 -9.63
N GLY A 198 2.30 -0.58 -9.74
CA GLY A 198 1.59 -0.19 -10.95
C GLY A 198 1.24 1.30 -11.03
N ILE A 199 0.90 1.77 -12.22
CA ILE A 199 0.31 3.09 -12.45
C ILE A 199 -0.82 2.96 -13.47
N VAL A 200 -1.99 3.54 -13.18
CA VAL A 200 -3.14 3.52 -14.10
C VAL A 200 -2.79 4.20 -15.42
N LYS A 201 -2.99 3.47 -16.52
CA LYS A 201 -2.69 3.90 -17.89
C LYS A 201 -3.66 4.99 -18.37
N ASP A 202 -3.20 5.78 -19.35
CA ASP A 202 -4.09 6.58 -20.20
C ASP A 202 -5.14 5.70 -20.91
N GLY A 203 -6.32 6.28 -21.19
CA GLY A 203 -7.46 5.62 -21.82
C GLY A 203 -8.38 4.88 -20.85
N ALA A 204 -8.12 4.95 -19.54
CA ALA A 204 -9.04 4.45 -18.53
C ALA A 204 -10.40 5.17 -18.62
N LYS A 205 -11.51 4.41 -18.59
CA LYS A 205 -12.86 5.01 -18.63
C LYS A 205 -13.10 5.97 -17.46
N LYS A 206 -12.50 5.67 -16.32
CA LYS A 206 -12.47 6.53 -15.13
C LYS A 206 -11.29 7.51 -15.26
N GLU A 207 -11.49 8.59 -16.02
CA GLU A 207 -10.42 9.56 -16.34
C GLU A 207 -9.71 10.12 -15.10
N HIS A 208 -10.45 10.35 -14.01
CA HIS A 208 -9.89 10.83 -12.74
C HIS A 208 -8.88 9.87 -12.09
N MET A 209 -8.86 8.59 -12.49
CA MET A 209 -7.89 7.59 -12.00
C MET A 209 -6.61 7.54 -12.84
N VAL A 210 -6.55 8.18 -14.01
CA VAL A 210 -5.34 8.16 -14.85
C VAL A 210 -4.14 8.68 -14.06
N GLY A 211 -3.04 7.92 -14.07
CA GLY A 211 -1.84 8.23 -13.31
C GLY A 211 -1.95 8.04 -11.80
N ARG A 212 -3.03 7.42 -11.30
CA ARG A 212 -3.06 6.90 -9.93
C ARG A 212 -2.10 5.73 -9.81
N MET A 213 -1.23 5.77 -8.81
CA MET A 213 -0.29 4.69 -8.54
C MET A 213 -1.00 3.56 -7.79
N LEU A 214 -0.42 2.36 -7.84
CA LEU A 214 -0.91 1.17 -7.16
C LEU A 214 0.24 0.56 -6.35
N GLU A 215 -0.02 0.29 -5.08
CA GLU A 215 0.88 -0.44 -4.17
C GLU A 215 0.11 -1.64 -3.61
N ILE A 216 0.57 -2.84 -3.95
CA ILE A 216 -0.11 -4.11 -3.68
C ILE A 216 0.57 -4.82 -2.52
N LYS A 217 -0.22 -5.37 -1.62
CA LYS A 217 0.25 -6.31 -0.59
C LYS A 217 -0.68 -7.51 -0.49
N CYS A 218 -0.12 -8.70 -0.68
CA CYS A 218 -0.83 -9.98 -0.51
C CYS A 218 -0.34 -10.75 0.72
N PRO A 219 -0.45 -10.25 1.97
CA PRO A 219 0.15 -10.94 3.11
C PRO A 219 -0.68 -12.17 3.53
N PRO A 220 -0.07 -13.37 3.62
CA PRO A 220 -0.80 -14.61 3.86
C PRO A 220 -1.40 -14.70 5.27
N LYS A 221 -0.84 -13.97 6.26
CA LYS A 221 -1.23 -14.09 7.68
C LYS A 221 -1.82 -12.82 8.30
N ARG A 222 -1.60 -11.65 7.70
CA ARG A 222 -2.08 -10.39 8.27
C ARG A 222 -3.60 -10.29 8.14
N VAL A 223 -4.25 -9.77 9.18
CA VAL A 223 -5.65 -9.32 9.15
C VAL A 223 -5.66 -7.87 8.68
N PHE A 224 -6.50 -7.55 7.70
CA PHE A 224 -6.52 -6.20 7.13
C PHE A 224 -7.26 -5.25 8.06
N THR A 225 -6.86 -4.00 7.97
CA THR A 225 -7.48 -2.86 8.62
C THR A 225 -7.65 -1.78 7.57
N ASN A 226 -8.57 -0.85 7.79
CA ASN A 226 -8.77 0.32 6.92
C ASN A 226 -7.64 1.35 7.08
N GLU A 227 -6.67 1.08 7.97
CA GLU A 227 -5.48 1.88 8.18
C GLU A 227 -4.31 1.41 7.31
N VAL A 228 -3.57 2.38 6.78
CA VAL A 228 -2.31 2.14 6.09
C VAL A 228 -1.17 2.10 7.11
N PRO A 229 -0.42 0.99 7.24
CA PRO A 229 0.74 0.95 8.12
C PRO A 229 1.78 2.02 7.75
N GLU A 230 2.35 2.69 8.76
CA GLU A 230 3.22 3.86 8.56
C GLU A 230 4.37 3.61 7.57
N HIS A 231 5.01 2.44 7.62
CA HIS A 231 6.11 2.10 6.70
C HIS A 231 5.67 1.99 5.23
N TYR A 232 4.45 1.51 4.96
CA TYR A 232 3.88 1.49 3.61
C TYR A 232 3.44 2.88 3.18
N TRP A 233 2.86 3.68 4.07
CA TRP A 233 2.57 5.09 3.78
C TRP A 233 3.85 5.84 3.38
N ILE A 234 4.94 5.68 4.14
CA ILE A 234 6.26 6.26 3.84
C ILE A 234 6.78 5.81 2.46
N GLN A 235 6.62 4.52 2.13
CA GLN A 235 6.98 3.98 0.82
C GLN A 235 6.20 4.66 -0.31
N MET A 236 4.87 4.75 -0.18
CA MET A 236 4.01 5.39 -1.17
C MET A 236 4.30 6.87 -1.33
N GLN A 237 4.64 7.59 -0.25
CA GLN A 237 5.10 8.97 -0.36
C GLN A 237 6.39 9.11 -1.18
N GLY A 238 7.36 8.21 -0.99
CA GLY A 238 8.57 8.17 -1.79
C GLY A 238 8.31 7.81 -3.26
N GLN A 239 7.38 6.90 -3.52
CA GLN A 239 6.94 6.54 -4.88
C GLN A 239 6.28 7.72 -5.60
N MET A 240 5.27 8.35 -4.98
CA MET A 240 4.58 9.52 -5.55
C MET A 240 5.50 10.71 -5.76
N GLU A 241 6.50 10.90 -4.88
CA GLU A 241 7.51 11.92 -5.12
C GLU A 241 8.36 11.61 -6.35
N THR A 242 8.91 10.38 -6.42
CA THR A 242 9.83 9.97 -7.48
C THR A 242 9.16 10.01 -8.86
N CYS A 243 7.91 9.55 -8.94
CA CYS A 243 7.13 9.52 -10.17
C CYS A 243 6.42 10.85 -10.47
N ASP A 244 6.50 11.83 -9.57
CA ASP A 244 5.77 13.09 -9.60
C ASP A 244 4.25 12.94 -9.77
N LEU A 245 3.63 11.98 -9.08
CA LEU A 245 2.19 11.72 -9.10
C LEU A 245 1.53 12.16 -7.77
N GLU A 246 0.21 12.20 -7.70
CA GLU A 246 -0.53 12.78 -6.56
C GLU A 246 -1.23 11.75 -5.68
N GLU A 247 -1.49 10.57 -6.22
CA GLU A 247 -2.38 9.56 -5.67
C GLU A 247 -1.76 8.18 -5.80
N CYS A 248 -1.93 7.36 -4.76
CA CYS A 248 -1.59 5.95 -4.77
C CYS A 248 -2.69 5.17 -4.06
N ASP A 249 -3.25 4.15 -4.71
CA ASP A 249 -4.12 3.19 -4.03
C ASP A 249 -3.26 2.12 -3.34
N PHE A 250 -3.50 1.95 -2.05
CA PHE A 250 -2.93 0.87 -1.25
C PHE A 250 -3.88 -0.32 -1.27
N LEU A 251 -3.60 -1.31 -2.11
CA LEU A 251 -4.41 -2.49 -2.29
C LEU A 251 -3.86 -3.65 -1.44
N GLN A 252 -4.68 -4.16 -0.55
CA GLN A 252 -4.41 -5.38 0.21
C GLN A 252 -5.34 -6.48 -0.30
N VAL A 253 -4.79 -7.61 -0.77
CA VAL A 253 -5.61 -8.74 -1.24
C VAL A 253 -5.31 -9.98 -0.42
N LYS A 254 -6.35 -10.55 0.20
CA LYS A 254 -6.27 -11.78 0.97
C LYS A 254 -6.59 -12.93 0.05
N LEU A 255 -5.55 -13.58 -0.47
CA LEU A 255 -5.70 -14.83 -1.21
C LEU A 255 -5.61 -16.02 -0.26
N MET A 256 -6.35 -17.07 -0.60
CA MET A 256 -6.33 -18.38 0.04
C MET A 256 -6.22 -19.45 -1.04
N GLU A 257 -5.61 -20.58 -0.71
CA GLU A 257 -5.56 -21.75 -1.60
C GLU A 257 -6.55 -22.80 -1.07
N TYR A 258 -7.23 -23.48 -1.98
CA TYR A 258 -8.09 -24.62 -1.64
C TYR A 258 -7.24 -25.82 -1.25
N ASP A 259 -7.75 -26.65 -0.34
CA ASP A 259 -7.07 -27.88 0.09
C ASP A 259 -7.19 -28.98 -0.99
N SER A 260 -8.26 -28.95 -1.80
CA SER A 260 -8.51 -29.90 -2.88
C SER A 260 -9.11 -29.26 -4.14
N VAL A 261 -9.04 -29.98 -5.26
CA VAL A 261 -9.68 -29.56 -6.53
C VAL A 261 -11.20 -29.66 -6.42
N GLU A 262 -11.67 -30.61 -5.63
CA GLU A 262 -13.09 -30.81 -5.34
C GLU A 262 -13.67 -29.58 -4.63
N ASP A 263 -13.00 -29.07 -3.59
CA ASP A 263 -13.42 -27.82 -2.91
C ASP A 263 -13.44 -26.64 -3.89
N TYR A 264 -12.44 -26.56 -4.78
CA TYR A 264 -12.44 -25.56 -5.84
C TYR A 264 -13.65 -25.71 -6.76
N ILE A 265 -14.03 -26.91 -7.20
CA ILE A 265 -15.16 -27.11 -8.13
C ILE A 265 -16.49 -26.78 -7.44
N GLU A 266 -16.67 -27.18 -6.19
CA GLU A 266 -17.91 -27.01 -5.44
C GLU A 266 -18.17 -25.54 -5.05
N ASP A 267 -17.11 -24.76 -4.81
CA ASP A 267 -17.22 -23.36 -4.38
C ASP A 267 -17.68 -22.42 -5.51
N THR A 268 -18.97 -22.39 -5.78
CA THR A 268 -19.57 -21.63 -6.90
C THR A 268 -20.38 -20.43 -6.42
N LEU A 269 -20.57 -19.47 -7.32
CA LEU A 269 -21.45 -18.32 -7.13
C LEU A 269 -22.47 -18.29 -8.26
N CYS A 270 -23.76 -18.24 -7.94
CA CYS A 270 -24.82 -18.05 -8.93
C CYS A 270 -25.22 -16.57 -9.04
N ASP A 271 -25.70 -16.17 -10.21
CA ASP A 271 -26.39 -14.89 -10.40
C ASP A 271 -27.87 -14.98 -9.98
N GLU A 272 -28.61 -13.87 -10.14
CA GLU A 272 -30.04 -13.78 -9.80
C GLU A 272 -30.95 -14.76 -10.58
N LYS A 273 -30.43 -15.41 -11.63
CA LYS A 273 -31.14 -16.37 -12.48
C LYS A 273 -30.65 -17.81 -12.26
N ASP A 274 -29.98 -18.07 -11.14
CA ASP A 274 -29.37 -19.36 -10.80
C ASP A 274 -28.32 -19.84 -11.81
N VAL A 275 -27.69 -18.92 -12.57
CA VAL A 275 -26.61 -19.25 -13.51
C VAL A 275 -25.26 -19.08 -12.82
N ILE A 276 -24.41 -20.10 -12.90
CA ILE A 276 -23.06 -20.07 -12.32
C ILE A 276 -22.23 -18.95 -12.98
N ARG A 277 -21.72 -18.05 -12.15
CA ARG A 277 -20.75 -17.02 -12.52
C ARG A 277 -19.35 -17.64 -12.59
N VAL A 278 -18.91 -17.91 -13.81
CA VAL A 278 -17.63 -18.57 -14.10
C VAL A 278 -16.45 -17.79 -13.49
N GLY A 279 -15.60 -18.52 -12.77
CA GLY A 279 -14.37 -17.99 -12.15
C GLY A 279 -14.60 -17.13 -10.90
N PHE A 280 -15.80 -17.17 -10.31
CA PHE A 280 -16.08 -16.59 -8.99
C PHE A 280 -16.23 -17.69 -7.93
N SER A 281 -15.75 -17.40 -6.71
CA SER A 281 -16.04 -18.17 -5.50
C SER A 281 -17.32 -17.67 -4.82
N SER A 282 -17.84 -18.45 -3.87
CA SER A 282 -18.99 -18.08 -3.04
C SER A 282 -18.79 -16.78 -2.25
N THR A 283 -17.54 -16.33 -2.06
CA THR A 283 -17.21 -15.03 -1.47
C THR A 283 -17.58 -13.82 -2.34
N GLY A 284 -18.00 -14.03 -3.60
CA GLY A 284 -18.28 -12.95 -4.54
C GLY A 284 -17.06 -12.45 -5.31
N PHE A 285 -15.89 -13.04 -5.09
CA PHE A 285 -14.62 -12.62 -5.68
C PHE A 285 -14.04 -13.66 -6.65
N PRO A 286 -13.04 -13.28 -7.46
CA PRO A 286 -12.39 -14.21 -8.37
C PRO A 286 -11.70 -15.39 -7.67
N LYS A 287 -11.75 -16.54 -8.33
CA LYS A 287 -10.95 -17.73 -8.04
C LYS A 287 -10.30 -18.25 -9.33
N GLY A 288 -9.23 -19.04 -9.21
CA GLY A 288 -8.56 -19.58 -10.39
C GLY A 288 -7.40 -20.52 -10.08
N LEU A 289 -6.59 -20.75 -11.11
CA LEU A 289 -5.43 -21.63 -11.08
C LEU A 289 -4.14 -20.81 -11.28
N SER A 290 -3.11 -21.15 -10.51
CA SER A 290 -1.73 -20.78 -10.78
C SER A 290 -0.84 -21.99 -10.73
N LEU A 291 0.24 -21.97 -11.50
CA LEU A 291 1.26 -23.01 -11.53
C LEU A 291 2.53 -22.47 -10.91
N THR A 292 3.12 -23.27 -10.03
CA THR A 292 4.46 -23.04 -9.50
C THR A 292 5.39 -24.09 -10.06
N PHE A 293 6.32 -23.66 -10.91
CA PHE A 293 7.41 -24.49 -11.42
C PHE A 293 8.61 -24.35 -10.49
N TYR A 294 8.97 -25.45 -9.81
CA TYR A 294 10.14 -25.53 -8.96
C TYR A 294 11.31 -26.07 -9.77
N GLY A 295 12.47 -25.44 -9.65
CA GLY A 295 13.71 -25.93 -10.26
C GLY A 295 14.91 -25.65 -9.38
N LYS A 296 16.10 -25.82 -9.95
CA LYS A 296 17.36 -25.46 -9.30
C LYS A 296 18.26 -24.63 -10.19
N ASP A 297 18.89 -23.62 -9.59
CA ASP A 297 19.96 -22.88 -10.25
C ASP A 297 21.26 -23.70 -10.32
N LYS A 298 22.29 -23.14 -10.97
CA LYS A 298 23.61 -23.77 -11.11
C LYS A 298 24.31 -24.05 -9.77
N ASP A 299 23.92 -23.34 -8.72
CA ASP A 299 24.45 -23.50 -7.35
C ASP A 299 23.59 -24.46 -6.50
N GLY A 300 22.56 -25.08 -7.10
CA GLY A 300 21.65 -26.01 -6.43
C GLY A 300 20.58 -25.35 -5.57
N ARG A 301 20.37 -24.03 -5.68
CA ARG A 301 19.33 -23.29 -4.96
C ARG A 301 17.99 -23.43 -5.65
N THR A 302 16.91 -23.53 -4.88
CA THR A 302 15.55 -23.60 -5.42
C THR A 302 15.19 -22.33 -6.20
N THR A 303 14.72 -22.50 -7.43
CA THR A 303 14.14 -21.46 -8.27
C THR A 303 12.64 -21.65 -8.39
N TYR A 304 11.92 -20.55 -8.58
CA TYR A 304 10.47 -20.52 -8.71
C TYR A 304 10.12 -19.75 -9.98
N ASP A 305 9.24 -20.31 -10.80
CA ASP A 305 8.58 -19.61 -11.89
C ASP A 305 7.07 -19.78 -11.76
N TYR A 306 6.35 -18.67 -11.83
CA TYR A 306 4.91 -18.61 -11.59
C TYR A 306 4.19 -18.31 -12.89
N LYS A 307 3.14 -19.09 -13.18
CA LYS A 307 2.22 -18.83 -14.28
C LYS A 307 0.80 -18.79 -13.76
N HIS A 308 0.00 -17.91 -14.34
CA HIS A 308 -1.36 -17.63 -13.87
C HIS A 308 -2.34 -17.86 -15.00
N CYS A 309 -3.37 -18.67 -14.74
CA CYS A 309 -4.49 -18.83 -15.66
C CYS A 309 -5.26 -17.50 -15.71
N PRO A 310 -5.74 -17.05 -16.88
CA PRO A 310 -6.57 -15.85 -16.98
C PRO A 310 -7.76 -15.89 -16.02
N LEU A 311 -8.14 -14.73 -15.47
CA LEU A 311 -9.33 -14.61 -14.63
C LEU A 311 -10.59 -15.01 -15.40
N PHE A 312 -11.63 -15.42 -14.66
CA PHE A 312 -12.94 -15.77 -15.22
C PHE A 312 -12.92 -16.97 -16.19
N THR A 313 -11.94 -17.86 -16.02
CA THR A 313 -11.83 -19.11 -16.78
C THR A 313 -12.62 -20.23 -16.09
N SER A 314 -13.33 -21.06 -16.85
CA SER A 314 -14.00 -22.25 -16.31
C SER A 314 -13.01 -23.30 -15.85
N TYR A 315 -13.45 -24.29 -15.07
CA TYR A 315 -12.57 -25.38 -14.66
C TYR A 315 -11.97 -26.11 -15.87
N GLU A 316 -12.78 -26.43 -16.88
CA GLU A 316 -12.32 -27.07 -18.11
C GLU A 316 -11.29 -26.20 -18.83
N GLY A 317 -11.54 -24.89 -18.93
CA GLY A 317 -10.62 -23.94 -19.52
C GLY A 317 -9.30 -23.83 -18.75
N CYS A 318 -9.34 -23.87 -17.42
CA CYS A 318 -8.14 -23.91 -16.58
C CYS A 318 -7.31 -25.17 -16.86
N MET A 319 -7.97 -26.32 -17.06
CA MET A 319 -7.29 -27.58 -17.38
C MET A 319 -6.72 -27.60 -18.80
N GLU A 320 -7.37 -26.96 -19.77
CA GLU A 320 -6.82 -26.76 -21.11
C GLU A 320 -5.60 -25.83 -21.08
N TRP A 321 -5.70 -24.70 -20.38
CA TRP A 321 -4.60 -23.77 -20.18
C TRP A 321 -3.41 -24.44 -19.47
N TYR A 322 -3.66 -25.26 -18.44
CA TYR A 322 -2.64 -26.02 -17.74
C TYR A 322 -1.86 -26.94 -18.69
N LYS A 323 -2.57 -27.75 -19.50
CA LYS A 323 -1.95 -28.66 -20.48
C LYS A 323 -1.12 -27.90 -21.51
N HIS A 324 -1.65 -26.78 -22.00
CA HIS A 324 -0.94 -25.94 -22.96
C HIS A 324 0.33 -25.33 -22.35
N THR A 325 0.24 -24.83 -21.13
CA THR A 325 1.37 -24.23 -20.41
C THR A 325 2.48 -25.26 -20.17
N LEU A 326 2.14 -26.48 -19.72
CA LEU A 326 3.12 -27.56 -19.58
C LEU A 326 3.85 -27.86 -20.89
N LYS A 327 3.09 -27.98 -21.99
CA LYS A 327 3.68 -28.23 -23.31
C LYS A 327 4.65 -27.11 -23.72
N GLN A 328 4.31 -25.85 -23.46
CA GLN A 328 5.21 -24.73 -23.76
C GLN A 328 6.52 -24.80 -22.95
N TYR A 329 6.46 -25.24 -21.70
CA TYR A 329 7.67 -25.46 -20.89
C TYR A 329 8.53 -26.58 -21.45
N ASP A 330 7.91 -27.72 -21.76
CA ASP A 330 8.60 -28.86 -22.36
C ASP A 330 9.29 -28.47 -23.68
N ASP A 331 8.58 -27.72 -24.54
CA ASP A 331 9.09 -27.25 -25.84
C ASP A 331 10.18 -26.17 -25.69
N SER A 332 10.14 -25.36 -24.63
CA SER A 332 11.15 -24.31 -24.37
C SER A 332 12.50 -24.84 -23.89
N GLY A 333 12.55 -26.09 -23.41
CA GLY A 333 13.74 -26.70 -22.82
C GLY A 333 14.09 -26.18 -21.41
N VAL A 334 13.19 -25.42 -20.78
CA VAL A 334 13.35 -24.99 -19.38
C VAL A 334 13.15 -26.20 -18.46
N SER A 335 14.20 -26.56 -17.71
CA SER A 335 14.14 -27.67 -16.75
C SER A 335 13.47 -27.24 -15.44
N TYR A 336 12.52 -28.05 -14.98
CA TYR A 336 11.89 -27.96 -13.68
C TYR A 336 11.76 -29.35 -13.04
N ASP A 337 11.81 -29.41 -11.71
CA ASP A 337 11.71 -30.65 -10.92
C ASP A 337 10.25 -31.01 -10.65
N VAL A 338 9.43 -30.01 -10.32
CA VAL A 338 8.01 -30.18 -9.92
C VAL A 338 7.19 -29.02 -10.47
N CYS A 339 6.02 -29.32 -11.02
CA CYS A 339 4.98 -28.33 -11.29
C CYS A 339 3.83 -28.55 -10.30
N GLN A 340 3.61 -27.59 -9.41
CA GLN A 340 2.50 -27.61 -8.47
C GLN A 340 1.34 -26.78 -9.00
N GLN A 341 0.13 -27.32 -8.90
CA GLN A 341 -1.11 -26.58 -9.11
C GLN A 341 -1.51 -25.89 -7.81
N ASN A 342 -1.84 -24.62 -7.90
CA ASN A 342 -2.30 -23.81 -6.79
C ASN A 342 -3.68 -23.26 -7.17
N TRP A 343 -4.72 -23.90 -6.65
CA TRP A 343 -6.09 -23.46 -6.81
C TRP A 343 -6.36 -22.42 -5.74
N TRP A 344 -6.67 -21.19 -6.13
CA TRP A 344 -6.75 -20.05 -5.23
C TRP A 344 -8.08 -19.32 -5.38
N PHE A 345 -8.45 -18.57 -4.35
CA PHE A 345 -9.53 -17.60 -4.39
C PHE A 345 -9.17 -16.34 -3.62
N ILE A 346 -9.78 -15.22 -4.01
CA ILE A 346 -9.75 -14.00 -3.23
C ILE A 346 -10.80 -14.13 -2.11
N HIS A 347 -10.32 -14.14 -0.88
CA HIS A 347 -11.19 -14.21 0.30
C HIS A 347 -11.76 -12.82 0.62
N HIS A 348 -10.93 -11.78 0.56
CA HIS A 348 -11.32 -10.40 0.82
C HIS A 348 -10.21 -9.43 0.36
N TYR A 349 -10.53 -8.15 0.19
CA TYR A 349 -9.55 -7.10 -0.07
C TYR A 349 -9.88 -5.80 0.70
N GLU A 350 -8.87 -4.96 0.87
CA GLU A 350 -9.01 -3.55 1.30
C GLU A 350 -8.29 -2.66 0.30
N CYS A 351 -8.87 -1.52 -0.06
CA CYS A 351 -8.24 -0.54 -0.96
C CYS A 351 -8.37 0.86 -0.35
N THR A 352 -7.24 1.48 -0.02
CA THR A 352 -7.21 2.80 0.60
C THR A 352 -6.43 3.77 -0.27
N LEU A 353 -7.08 4.86 -0.70
CA LEU A 353 -6.39 5.94 -1.40
C LEU A 353 -5.37 6.60 -0.46
N VAL A 354 -4.19 6.94 -0.96
CA VAL A 354 -3.16 7.69 -0.25
C VAL A 354 -2.78 8.90 -1.08
N LEU A 355 -2.83 10.07 -0.46
CA LEU A 355 -2.54 11.35 -1.10
C LEU A 355 -1.10 11.78 -0.81
N ARG A 356 -0.43 12.37 -1.81
CA ARG A 356 0.94 12.89 -1.65
C ARG A 356 1.02 14.00 -0.60
N ASP A 357 2.01 13.92 0.28
CA ASP A 357 2.36 14.91 1.29
C ASP A 357 3.77 15.48 1.04
N ARG A 358 3.79 16.61 0.34
CA ARG A 358 5.01 17.35 0.00
C ARG A 358 5.69 17.97 1.21
N GLU A 359 4.92 18.31 2.24
CA GLU A 359 5.48 18.93 3.45
C GLU A 359 6.26 17.88 4.25
N TRP A 360 5.67 16.70 4.41
CA TRP A 360 6.33 15.55 4.98
C TRP A 360 7.58 15.16 4.19
N TRP A 361 7.50 15.10 2.85
CA TRP A 361 8.65 14.78 2.01
C TRP A 361 9.80 15.77 2.22
N ARG A 362 9.52 17.07 2.20
CA ARG A 362 10.51 18.14 2.42
C ARG A 362 11.22 18.03 3.77
N LYS A 363 10.48 17.66 4.82
CA LYS A 363 11.05 17.41 6.16
C LYS A 363 11.86 16.10 6.23
N THR A 364 11.64 15.19 5.29
CA THR A 364 12.27 13.86 5.25
C THR A 364 13.54 13.84 4.40
N MET A 365 13.63 14.64 3.34
CA MET A 365 14.82 14.73 2.48
C MET A 365 16.15 14.88 3.24
N PRO A 366 16.28 15.74 4.28
CA PRO A 366 17.53 15.84 5.03
C PRO A 366 17.94 14.52 5.72
N LYS A 367 16.97 13.73 6.19
CA LYS A 367 17.22 12.43 6.83
C LYS A 367 17.69 11.39 5.82
N ILE A 368 17.17 11.43 4.60
CA ILE A 368 17.64 10.60 3.49
C ILE A 368 19.09 10.95 3.15
N ALA A 369 19.40 12.24 3.03
CA ALA A 369 20.75 12.71 2.75
C ALA A 369 21.74 12.31 3.87
N GLU A 370 21.33 12.41 5.13
CA GLU A 370 22.13 11.95 6.28
C GLU A 370 22.38 10.44 6.23
N PHE A 371 21.34 9.64 5.99
CA PHE A 371 21.51 8.19 5.80
C PHE A 371 22.47 7.86 4.67
N TRP A 372 22.37 8.55 3.54
CA TRP A 372 23.24 8.29 2.40
C TRP A 372 24.70 8.71 2.65
N LYS A 373 24.93 9.78 3.41
CA LYS A 373 26.27 10.14 3.88
C LYS A 373 26.91 9.01 4.70
N ASP A 374 26.14 8.39 5.59
CA ASP A 374 26.62 7.22 6.33
C ASP A 374 26.95 6.06 5.40
N VAL A 375 26.10 5.77 4.40
CA VAL A 375 26.38 4.72 3.40
C VAL A 375 27.72 4.97 2.72
N LEU A 376 27.97 6.20 2.26
CA LEU A 376 29.23 6.54 1.59
C LEU A 376 30.43 6.41 2.54
N TYR A 377 30.31 6.90 3.77
CA TYR A 377 31.34 6.77 4.79
C TYR A 377 31.70 5.30 5.05
N TYR A 378 30.71 4.44 5.27
CA TYR A 378 30.96 3.02 5.58
C TYR A 378 31.40 2.19 4.36
N ARG A 379 31.09 2.63 3.13
CA ARG A 379 31.65 2.03 1.91
C ARG A 379 33.15 2.30 1.79
N GLU A 380 33.60 3.48 2.20
CA GLU A 380 35.02 3.87 2.17
C GLU A 380 35.81 3.29 3.35
N ASN A 381 35.23 3.32 4.56
CA ASN A 381 35.94 3.02 5.81
C ASN A 381 35.69 1.60 6.36
N GLY A 382 34.79 0.83 5.74
CA GLY A 382 34.34 -0.47 6.23
C GLY A 382 33.29 -0.38 7.35
N ASN A 383 32.50 -1.44 7.54
CA ASN A 383 31.33 -1.46 8.43
C ASN A 383 31.47 -2.37 9.66
N ASP A 384 32.67 -2.84 9.98
CA ASP A 384 32.93 -3.82 11.05
C ASP A 384 32.42 -3.38 12.43
N ALA A 385 32.51 -2.07 12.71
CA ALA A 385 32.00 -1.48 13.95
C ALA A 385 30.46 -1.62 14.07
N LEU A 386 29.73 -1.46 12.97
CA LEU A 386 28.27 -1.63 12.92
C LEU A 386 27.90 -3.10 13.14
N VAL A 387 28.60 -4.01 12.45
CA VAL A 387 28.39 -5.46 12.59
C VAL A 387 28.63 -5.89 14.04
N THR A 388 29.75 -5.48 14.63
CA THR A 388 30.10 -5.79 16.03
C THR A 388 29.06 -5.24 17.01
N LYS A 389 28.59 -4.00 16.80
CA LYS A 389 27.54 -3.38 17.62
C LYS A 389 26.24 -4.17 17.55
N LYS A 390 25.84 -4.64 16.37
CA LYS A 390 24.66 -5.47 16.15
C LYS A 390 24.79 -6.83 16.85
N GLU A 391 25.93 -7.49 16.75
CA GLU A 391 26.18 -8.77 17.43
C GLU A 391 26.12 -8.63 18.95
N LYS A 392 26.67 -7.54 19.51
CA LYS A 392 26.55 -7.24 20.94
C LYS A 392 25.10 -7.03 21.38
N ARG A 393 24.29 -6.33 20.58
CA ARG A 393 22.84 -6.14 20.86
C ARG A 393 22.06 -7.46 20.84
N LYS A 394 22.39 -8.40 19.94
CA LYS A 394 21.76 -9.74 19.91
C LYS A 394 22.06 -10.57 21.16
N ARG A 395 23.20 -10.32 21.84
CA ARG A 395 23.62 -11.02 23.06
C ARG A 395 23.11 -10.37 24.36
N GLY A 396 22.52 -9.18 24.30
CA GLY A 396 21.92 -8.49 25.46
C GLY A 396 20.46 -8.91 25.71
N PRO A 397 19.88 -8.55 26.88
CA PRO A 397 18.48 -8.84 27.17
C PRO A 397 17.56 -8.19 26.12
N ARG A 398 16.63 -8.98 25.56
CA ARG A 398 15.64 -8.52 24.59
C ARG A 398 14.77 -7.44 25.23
N LYS A 399 14.92 -6.18 24.81
CA LYS A 399 13.93 -5.15 25.11
C LYS A 399 12.66 -5.50 24.36
N THR A 400 11.54 -5.58 25.07
CA THR A 400 10.19 -5.71 24.49
C THR A 400 9.99 -4.59 23.49
N ALA A 401 9.66 -4.94 22.25
CA ALA A 401 9.32 -3.96 21.23
C ALA A 401 8.02 -3.27 21.65
N THR A 402 8.09 -1.96 21.92
CA THR A 402 6.90 -1.11 21.93
C THR A 402 6.34 -1.13 20.51
N LYS A 403 5.12 -1.64 20.37
CA LYS A 403 4.34 -1.47 19.14
C LYS A 403 4.18 0.04 18.92
N ASN A 404 4.94 0.62 18.01
CA ASN A 404 4.63 1.95 17.48
C ASN A 404 3.47 1.78 16.50
N VAL A 405 2.29 1.54 17.05
CA VAL A 405 1.04 1.89 16.37
C VAL A 405 1.01 3.41 16.44
N PHE A 406 0.76 4.08 15.32
CA PHE A 406 0.18 5.41 15.41
C PHE A 406 -1.16 5.17 16.09
N GLU A 407 -1.25 5.41 17.41
CA GLU A 407 -2.52 5.33 18.13
C GLU A 407 -3.43 6.44 17.58
N ILE A 408 -4.06 6.15 16.46
CA ILE A 408 -5.45 6.52 16.31
C ILE A 408 -6.13 5.71 17.41
N ASN A 409 -6.66 6.41 18.40
CA ASN A 409 -7.28 5.82 19.56
C ASN A 409 -8.44 4.93 19.06
N LYS A 410 -8.17 3.63 18.89
CA LYS A 410 -8.99 2.69 18.12
C LYS A 410 -10.38 2.53 18.73
N ALA A 411 -10.44 2.57 20.06
CA ALA A 411 -11.70 2.60 20.80
C ALA A 411 -12.51 3.89 20.51
N MET A 412 -11.83 5.01 20.30
CA MET A 412 -12.43 6.30 19.92
C MET A 412 -12.95 6.22 18.49
N VAL A 413 -12.14 5.82 17.50
CA VAL A 413 -12.53 5.75 16.07
C VAL A 413 -13.57 4.69 15.77
N GLU A 414 -13.54 3.53 16.43
CA GLU A 414 -14.60 2.53 16.32
C GLU A 414 -15.91 3.00 16.97
N SER A 415 -15.85 3.76 18.07
CA SER A 415 -17.03 4.45 18.64
C SER A 415 -17.56 5.58 17.75
N PHE A 416 -16.72 6.15 16.88
CA PHE A 416 -17.08 7.21 15.93
C PHE A 416 -17.73 6.68 14.64
N GLN A 417 -17.48 5.43 14.25
CA GLN A 417 -18.11 4.82 13.07
C GLN A 417 -19.45 4.16 13.39
N THR A 418 -19.67 3.69 14.63
CA THR A 418 -20.90 3.00 15.03
C THR A 418 -22.11 3.91 15.23
N LYS A 419 -21.93 5.24 15.31
CA LYS A 419 -23.05 6.19 15.44
C LYS A 419 -23.65 6.70 14.11
N ASN A 420 -23.08 6.34 12.96
CA ASN A 420 -23.56 6.76 11.63
C ASN A 420 -24.24 5.63 10.82
N PHE A 421 -24.73 4.57 11.49
CA PHE A 421 -25.43 3.45 10.83
C PHE A 421 -26.77 3.07 11.50
N LEU A 422 -27.45 4.03 12.14
CA LEU A 422 -28.83 3.85 12.58
C LEU A 422 -29.65 5.08 12.18
N ASP A 423 -30.35 4.95 11.05
CA ASP A 423 -31.63 5.56 10.66
C ASP A 423 -31.66 5.96 9.18
N THR A 424 -31.84 4.97 8.30
CA THR A 424 -32.73 5.09 7.13
C THR A 424 -33.30 3.72 6.81
N ASP A 425 -34.13 3.19 7.71
CA ASP A 425 -35.23 2.30 7.35
C ASP A 425 -36.40 2.72 8.25
N SER A 426 -37.13 3.74 7.79
CA SER A 426 -38.48 4.00 8.24
C SER A 426 -39.42 3.59 7.12
N ASP A 427 -40.09 2.46 7.33
CA ASP A 427 -41.37 2.13 6.74
C ASP A 427 -42.35 3.32 6.83
N GLU A 428 -43.14 3.52 5.77
CA GLU A 428 -44.59 3.80 5.77
C GLU A 428 -45.00 4.48 4.44
N ASP A 429 -45.45 3.66 3.46
CA ASP A 429 -46.86 3.59 2.99
C ASP A 429 -47.03 2.58 1.83
#